data_AF-A0A1H0LYD8-F1
#
_entry.id   AF-A0A1H0LYD8-F1
#
_cell.length_a   1.000
_cell.length_b   1.000
_cell.length_c   1.000
_cell.angle_alpha   90.00
_cell.angle_beta   90.00
_cell.angle_gamma   90.00
#
_symmetry.space_group_name_H-M   'P 1'
#
loop_
_entity.id
_entity.type
_entity.pdbx_description
1 polymer ?
#
loop_
_entity_poly.entity_id
_entity_poly.type
_entity_poly.pdbx_seq_one_letter_code
_entity_poly.pdbx_strand_id
1 'polypeptide(L)'
;MGRRGYPPEFRRKVLDLVASGRKVSEVAFDLEISDQTIYSWLRQDRIDRGLEPGLTTPERAELRAAQRRIAELEAELAIHRRASELLGKVVPPKGGSRPSQ
;
A
#
# COMPACT_ATOMS: atom_id res chain seq x y z
N MET A 1 -2.60 5.09 -15.19
CA MET A 1 -3.30 6.12 -14.41
C MET A 1 -4.07 5.44 -13.29
N GLY A 2 -3.73 5.69 -12.02
CA GLY A 2 -4.48 5.12 -10.90
C GLY A 2 -5.90 5.66 -10.93
N ARG A 3 -6.90 4.77 -11.00
CA ARG A 3 -8.30 5.18 -10.99
C ARG A 3 -8.55 6.01 -9.73
N ARG A 4 -8.98 7.26 -9.91
CA ARG A 4 -9.35 8.17 -8.82
C ARG A 4 -10.57 7.56 -8.15
N GLY A 5 -10.35 6.84 -7.04
CA GLY A 5 -11.43 6.21 -6.30
C GLY A 5 -12.37 7.25 -5.69
N TYR A 6 -13.55 6.82 -5.27
CA TYR A 6 -14.52 7.68 -4.60
C TYR A 6 -13.91 8.36 -3.36
N PRO A 7 -14.18 9.66 -3.13
CA PRO A 7 -13.72 10.38 -1.94
C PRO A 7 -14.20 9.73 -0.64
N PRO A 8 -13.43 9.76 0.46
CA PRO A 8 -13.83 9.18 1.75
C PRO A 8 -15.17 9.73 2.27
N GLU A 9 -15.37 11.04 2.14
CA GLU A 9 -16.61 11.75 2.47
C GLU A 9 -17.83 11.18 1.73
N PHE A 10 -17.68 10.90 0.44
CA PHE A 10 -18.75 10.29 -0.37
C PHE A 10 -19.08 8.90 0.15
N ARG A 11 -18.06 8.06 0.39
CA ARG A 11 -18.26 6.70 0.91
C ARG A 11 -18.97 6.72 2.26
N ARG A 12 -18.60 7.63 3.16
CA ARG A 12 -19.24 7.78 4.47
C ARG A 12 -20.73 8.10 4.31
N LYS A 13 -21.07 9.09 3.48
CA LYS A 13 -22.48 9.44 3.20
C LYS A 13 -23.28 8.27 2.63
N VAL A 14 -22.69 7.48 1.72
CA VAL A 14 -23.34 6.27 1.18
C VAL A 14 -23.60 5.24 2.28
N LEU A 15 -22.61 5.00 3.15
CA LEU A 15 -22.79 4.08 4.28
C LEU A 15 -23.83 4.58 5.28
N ASP A 16 -23.91 5.89 5.53
CA ASP A 16 -24.90 6.49 6.42
C ASP A 16 -26.33 6.34 5.86
N LEU A 17 -26.52 6.48 4.54
CA LEU A 17 -27.80 6.22 3.86
C LEU A 17 -28.24 4.76 4.01
N VAL A 18 -27.32 3.82 3.88
CA VAL A 18 -27.63 2.40 4.09
C VAL A 18 -27.92 2.12 5.57
N ALA A 19 -27.16 2.73 6.48
CA ALA A 19 -27.37 2.61 7.93
C ALA A 19 -28.71 3.21 8.38
N SER A 20 -29.25 4.20 7.66
CA SER A 20 -30.60 4.75 7.90
C SER A 20 -31.73 3.83 7.43
N GLY A 21 -31.43 2.62 6.95
CA GLY A 21 -32.40 1.60 6.54
C GLY A 21 -32.70 1.56 5.05
N ARG A 22 -32.05 2.37 4.22
CA ARG A 22 -32.21 2.29 2.76
C ARG A 22 -31.58 1.01 2.20
N LYS A 23 -32.21 0.42 1.18
CA LYS A 23 -31.64 -0.75 0.51
C LYS A 23 -30.43 -0.36 -0.31
N VAL A 24 -29.40 -1.22 -0.31
CA VAL A 24 -28.19 -1.03 -1.13
C VAL A 24 -28.51 -0.81 -2.60
N SER A 25 -29.45 -1.57 -3.15
CA SER A 25 -29.87 -1.47 -4.56
C SER A 25 -30.49 -0.11 -4.90
N GLU A 26 -31.25 0.49 -3.99
CA GLU A 26 -31.85 1.81 -4.19
C GLU A 26 -30.79 2.91 -4.14
N VAL A 27 -29.89 2.84 -3.16
CA VAL A 27 -28.79 3.81 -3.02
C VAL A 27 -27.82 3.72 -4.20
N ALA A 28 -27.53 2.51 -4.66
CA ALA A 28 -26.70 2.25 -5.83
C ALA A 28 -27.32 2.83 -7.11
N PHE A 29 -28.62 2.60 -7.31
CA PHE A 29 -29.38 3.14 -8.43
C PHE A 29 -29.38 4.67 -8.44
N ASP A 30 -29.72 5.30 -7.32
CA ASP A 30 -29.79 6.77 -7.21
C ASP A 30 -28.44 7.47 -7.44
N LEU A 31 -27.34 6.81 -7.06
CA LEU A 31 -25.99 7.36 -7.15
C LEU A 31 -25.26 6.88 -8.41
N GLU A 32 -25.89 6.07 -9.25
CA GLU A 32 -25.32 5.45 -10.45
C GLU A 32 -23.99 4.71 -10.18
N ILE A 33 -23.90 4.03 -9.05
CA ILE A 33 -22.74 3.20 -8.68
C ILE A 33 -23.15 1.73 -8.55
N SER A 34 -22.19 0.82 -8.72
CA SER A 34 -22.48 -0.61 -8.56
C SER A 34 -22.73 -0.97 -7.10
N ASP A 35 -23.79 -1.75 -6.84
CA ASP A 35 -24.11 -2.37 -5.53
C ASP A 35 -22.88 -3.04 -4.90
N GLN A 36 -22.09 -3.75 -5.71
CA GLN A 36 -20.88 -4.44 -5.26
C GLN A 36 -19.86 -3.49 -4.63
N THR A 37 -19.80 -2.24 -5.10
CA THR A 37 -18.94 -1.20 -4.53
C THR A 37 -19.40 -0.85 -3.11
N ILE A 38 -20.72 -0.68 -2.93
CA ILE A 38 -21.32 -0.39 -1.62
C ILE A 38 -21.13 -1.56 -0.66
N TYR A 39 -21.36 -2.80 -1.11
CA TYR A 39 -21.10 -4.00 -0.32
C TYR A 39 -19.63 -4.11 0.12
N SER A 40 -18.68 -3.78 -0.77
CA SER A 40 -17.26 -3.75 -0.41
C SER A 40 -16.97 -2.71 0.68
N TRP A 41 -17.63 -1.55 0.66
CA TRP A 41 -17.46 -0.53 1.71
C TRP A 41 -18.09 -0.95 3.02
N LEU A 42 -19.28 -1.55 2.99
CA LEU A 42 -19.94 -2.09 4.19
C LEU A 42 -19.06 -3.16 4.85
N ARG A 43 -18.46 -4.05 4.06
CA ARG A 43 -17.53 -5.05 4.58
C ARG A 43 -16.30 -4.40 5.19
N GLN A 44 -15.70 -3.40 4.54
CA GLN A 44 -14.55 -2.69 5.10
C GLN A 44 -14.91 -1.98 6.40
N ASP A 45 -16.08 -1.33 6.48
CA ASP A 45 -16.54 -0.64 7.68
C ASP A 45 -16.77 -1.63 8.84
N ARG A 46 -17.27 -2.84 8.55
CA ARG A 46 -17.38 -3.93 9.55
C ARG A 46 -16.00 -4.38 10.05
N ILE A 47 -15.03 -4.52 9.15
CA ILE A 47 -13.64 -4.85 9.51
C ILE A 47 -13.02 -3.72 10.35
N ASP A 48 -13.20 -2.47 9.95
CA ASP A 48 -12.68 -1.29 10.65
C ASP A 48 -13.28 -1.13 12.06
N ARG A 49 -14.51 -1.63 12.27
CA ARG A 49 -15.17 -1.71 13.59
C ARG A 49 -14.83 -2.97 14.39
N GLY A 50 -14.00 -3.88 13.86
CA GLY A 50 -13.65 -5.15 14.50
C GLY A 50 -14.78 -6.19 14.52
N LEU A 51 -15.81 -6.03 13.68
CA LEU A 51 -16.94 -6.96 13.59
C LEU A 51 -16.67 -8.13 12.64
N GLU A 52 -15.66 -8.00 11.77
CA GLU A 52 -15.20 -9.06 10.88
C GLU A 52 -13.67 -9.13 10.85
N PRO A 53 -13.09 -10.32 10.64
CA PRO A 53 -11.66 -10.47 10.49
C PRO A 53 -11.17 -9.83 9.18
N GLY A 54 -10.01 -9.17 9.27
CA GLY A 54 -9.31 -8.60 8.12
C GLY A 54 -8.48 -7.38 8.52
N LEU A 55 -7.67 -6.87 7.60
CA LEU A 55 -6.92 -5.64 7.83
C LEU A 55 -7.87 -4.44 7.82
N THR A 56 -7.79 -3.61 8.83
CA THR A 56 -8.46 -2.32 8.87
C THR A 56 -7.86 -1.37 7.83
N THR A 57 -8.61 -0.34 7.46
CA THR A 57 -8.15 0.72 6.54
C THR A 57 -6.79 1.32 6.95
N PRO A 58 -6.53 1.70 8.23
CA PRO A 58 -5.21 2.18 8.65
C PRO A 58 -4.12 1.11 8.53
N GLU A 59 -4.36 -0.13 8.97
CA GLU A 59 -3.36 -1.21 8.84
C GLU A 59 -2.99 -1.48 7.37
N ARG A 60 -3.97 -1.45 6.46
CA ARG A 60 -3.69 -1.55 5.01
C ARG A 60 -2.85 -0.37 4.50
N ALA A 61 -3.04 0.82 5.04
CA ALA A 61 -2.26 1.99 4.65
C ALA A 61 -0.81 1.89 5.14
N GLU A 62 -0.61 1.49 6.40
CA GLU A 62 0.70 1.25 6.98
C GLU A 62 1.45 0.13 6.25
N LEU A 63 0.78 -1.00 5.98
CA LEU A 63 1.37 -2.10 5.23
C LEU A 63 1.88 -1.65 3.85
N ARG A 64 1.10 -0.84 3.13
CA ARG A 64 1.52 -0.29 1.84
C ARG A 64 2.66 0.70 1.97
N ALA A 65 2.69 1.52 3.01
CA ALA A 65 3.78 2.45 3.26
C ALA A 65 5.08 1.69 3.55
N ALA A 66 5.02 0.66 4.41
CA ALA A 66 6.15 -0.22 4.71
C ALA A 66 6.67 -0.93 3.47
N GLN A 67 5.79 -1.53 2.66
CA GLN A 67 6.17 -2.19 1.41
C GLN A 67 6.87 -1.24 0.43
N ARG A 68 6.40 0.01 0.31
CA ARG A 68 7.06 1.02 -0.51
C ARG A 68 8.44 1.37 0.02
N ARG A 69 8.58 1.54 1.34
CA ARG A 69 9.88 1.85 1.96
C ARG A 69 10.87 0.71 1.79
N ILE A 70 10.42 -0.54 1.89
CA ILE A 70 11.25 -1.72 1.63
C ILE A 70 11.75 -1.71 0.19
N ALA A 71 10.85 -1.52 -0.78
CA ALA A 71 11.24 -1.48 -2.20
C ALA A 71 12.24 -0.36 -2.52
N GLU A 72 12.07 0.82 -1.89
CA GLU A 72 13.02 1.94 -2.00
C GLU A 72 14.40 1.58 -1.44
N LEU A 73 14.45 1.02 -0.23
CA LEU A 73 15.69 0.60 0.41
C LEU A 73 16.40 -0.52 -0.38
N GLU A 74 15.65 -1.46 -0.93
CA GLU A 74 16.20 -2.51 -1.78
C GLU A 74 16.82 -1.94 -3.07
N ALA A 75 16.19 -0.92 -3.66
CA ALA A 75 16.73 -0.21 -4.82
C ALA A 75 18.02 0.56 -4.48
N GLU A 76 18.06 1.28 -3.35
CA GLU A 76 19.26 1.96 -2.86
C GLU A 76 20.41 0.96 -2.63
N LEU A 77 20.13 -0.15 -1.94
CA LEU A 77 21.12 -1.20 -1.70
C LEU A 77 21.66 -1.80 -3.01
N ALA A 78 20.80 -2.00 -4.01
CA ALA A 78 21.23 -2.51 -5.31
C ALA A 78 22.21 -1.54 -6.01
N ILE A 79 21.93 -0.22 -5.95
CA ILE A 79 22.82 0.82 -6.49
C ILE A 79 24.16 0.82 -5.74
N HIS A 80 24.13 0.80 -4.41
CA HIS A 80 25.35 0.78 -3.59
C HIS A 80 26.22 -0.46 -3.87
N ARG A 81 25.61 -1.64 -3.94
CA ARG A 81 26.33 -2.88 -4.29
C ARG A 81 26.97 -2.77 -5.66
N ARG A 82 26.24 -2.26 -6.66
CA ARG A 82 26.77 -2.06 -8.01
C ARG A 82 27.95 -1.09 -8.03
N ALA A 83 27.87 0.02 -7.29
CA ALA A 83 28.96 0.99 -7.18
C ALA A 83 30.21 0.37 -6.51
N SER A 84 30.03 -0.37 -5.41
CA SER A 84 31.11 -1.06 -4.71
C SER A 84 31.80 -2.12 -5.59
N GLU A 85 31.04 -2.88 -6.38
CA GLU A 85 31.61 -3.82 -7.35
C GLU A 85 32.45 -3.12 -8.42
N LEU A 86 31.97 -1.98 -8.94
CA LEU A 86 32.71 -1.21 -9.93
C LEU A 86 34.00 -0.63 -9.32
N LEU A 87 33.94 -0.05 -8.13
CA LEU A 87 35.11 0.51 -7.44
C LEU A 87 36.12 -0.57 -7.04
N GLY A 88 35.66 -1.72 -6.53
CA GLY A 88 36.51 -2.86 -6.22
C GLY A 88 37.22 -3.45 -7.45
N LYS A 89 36.64 -3.29 -8.65
CA LYS A 89 37.30 -3.64 -9.93
C LYS A 89 38.30 -2.59 -10.40
N VAL A 90 38.17 -1.33 -9.96
CA VAL A 90 39.02 -0.20 -10.38
C VAL A 90 40.25 -0.06 -9.46
N VAL A 91 40.18 -0.49 -8.20
CA VAL A 91 41.33 -0.50 -7.28
C VAL A 91 42.11 -1.81 -7.48
N PRO A 92 43.33 -1.78 -8.06
CA PRO A 92 44.18 -2.97 -8.06
C PRO A 92 44.47 -3.37 -6.61
N PRO A 93 44.51 -4.67 -6.27
CA PRO A 93 44.79 -5.10 -4.90
C PRO A 93 46.10 -4.46 -4.46
N LYS A 94 46.03 -3.65 -3.39
CA LYS A 94 47.16 -2.91 -2.85
C LYS A 94 48.30 -3.90 -2.63
N GLY A 95 49.38 -3.76 -3.42
CA GLY A 95 50.46 -4.73 -3.50
C GLY A 95 50.94 -5.15 -2.12
N GLY A 96 50.96 -6.45 -1.87
CA GLY A 96 51.31 -7.02 -0.58
C GLY A 96 52.67 -6.53 -0.10
N SER A 97 52.71 -6.04 1.12
CA SER A 97 53.97 -5.83 1.84
C SER A 97 54.63 -7.20 2.04
N ARG A 98 55.69 -7.47 1.27
CA ARG A 98 56.61 -8.59 1.53
C ARG A 98 57.17 -8.43 2.95
N PRO A 99 57.12 -9.45 3.83
CA PRO A 99 57.94 -9.44 5.03
C PRO A 99 59.39 -9.64 4.59
N SER A 100 60.24 -8.68 4.92
CA SER A 100 61.70 -8.78 4.77
C SER A 100 62.21 -9.96 5.60
N GLN A 101 63.19 -10.68 5.03
CA GLN A 101 63.92 -11.77 5.67
C GLN A 101 64.64 -11.34 6.96
#